data_AF-A0A8S3GI83-F1
#
_entry.id   AF-A0A8S3GI83-F1
#
_cell.length_a   1.000
_cell.length_b   1.000
_cell.length_c   1.000
_cell.angle_alpha   90.00
_cell.angle_beta   90.00
_cell.angle_gamma   90.00
#
_symmetry.space_group_name_H-M   'P 1'
#
loop_
_entity.id
_entity.type
_entity.pdbx_description
1 polymer ?
#
loop_
_entity_poly.entity_id
_entity_poly.type
_entity_poly.pdbx_seq_one_letter_code
_entity_poly.pdbx_strand_id
1 'polypeptide(L)'
;PRRVDTHHHIVPDFYAQAIKATGGDPSGWPTPKWSLQSANEQMSLLGVEIAFVSITAPGTKIYEGNTEKGRNFARKLNEFSSNLVQQDPAKFGFFASLPSLIDIEGAIAEIDYAHSILKADGFILFTSYDYDKYLGHSSFRPVWTKLNDINSVIFIHPSEA
;
A
#
# COMPACT_ATOMS: atom_id res chain seq x y z
N PRO A 1 21.39 15.02 -11.28
CA PRO A 1 21.24 14.30 -9.99
C PRO A 1 20.17 13.21 -10.18
N ARG A 2 20.34 12.03 -9.57
CA ARG A 2 19.29 10.98 -9.61
C ARG A 2 18.07 11.46 -8.82
N ARG A 3 16.89 11.47 -9.42
CA ARG A 3 15.63 11.83 -8.72
C ARG A 3 14.87 10.55 -8.40
N VAL A 4 14.62 10.34 -7.11
CA VAL A 4 13.86 9.20 -6.60
C VAL A 4 12.53 9.73 -6.05
N ASP A 5 11.43 9.17 -6.51
CA ASP A 5 10.09 9.48 -6.05
C ASP A 5 9.63 8.41 -5.05
N THR A 6 9.42 8.77 -3.79
CA THR A 6 8.99 7.84 -2.74
C THR A 6 7.50 7.94 -2.43
N HIS A 7 6.75 8.79 -3.15
CA HIS A 7 5.33 9.01 -2.93
C HIS A 7 4.60 8.94 -4.28
N HIS A 8 4.66 7.76 -4.91
CA HIS A 8 4.03 7.50 -6.19
C HIS A 8 2.87 6.53 -6.03
N HIS A 9 1.64 6.98 -6.28
CA HIS A 9 0.49 6.11 -6.13
C HIS A 9 0.17 5.33 -7.39
N ILE A 10 -0.27 4.09 -7.21
CA ILE A 10 -0.90 3.28 -8.25
C ILE A 10 -2.38 3.06 -7.94
N VAL A 11 -3.20 2.99 -8.99
CA VAL A 11 -4.64 2.74 -8.87
C VAL A 11 -5.02 1.62 -9.86
N PRO A 12 -4.79 0.35 -9.52
CA PRO A 12 -5.19 -0.76 -10.36
C PRO A 12 -6.71 -0.76 -10.61
N ASP A 13 -7.16 -1.24 -11.78
CA ASP A 13 -8.59 -1.25 -12.12
C ASP A 13 -9.44 -1.99 -11.09
N PHE A 14 -8.94 -3.11 -10.56
CA PHE A 14 -9.65 -3.86 -9.52
C PHE A 14 -9.74 -3.10 -8.20
N TYR A 15 -8.79 -2.21 -7.90
CA TYR A 15 -8.84 -1.33 -6.73
C TYR A 15 -9.89 -0.23 -6.93
N ALA A 16 -9.88 0.43 -8.09
CA ALA A 16 -10.89 1.43 -8.42
C ALA A 16 -12.33 0.85 -8.42
N GLN A 17 -12.50 -0.37 -8.92
CA GLN A 17 -13.77 -1.10 -8.86
C GLN A 17 -14.18 -1.42 -7.42
N ALA A 18 -13.24 -1.85 -6.58
CA ALA A 18 -13.50 -2.14 -5.17
C ALA A 18 -13.95 -0.88 -4.42
N ILE A 19 -13.26 0.25 -4.61
CA ILE A 19 -13.64 1.56 -4.05
C ILE A 19 -15.08 1.93 -4.44
N LYS A 20 -15.42 1.81 -5.72
CA LYS A 20 -16.79 2.08 -6.19
C LYS A 20 -17.81 1.16 -5.54
N ALA A 21 -17.49 -0.12 -5.39
CA ALA A 21 -18.39 -1.12 -4.80
C ALA A 21 -18.59 -0.93 -3.28
N THR A 22 -17.65 -0.30 -2.59
CA THR A 22 -17.70 -0.05 -1.13
C THR A 22 -18.23 1.34 -0.77
N GLY A 23 -18.76 2.10 -1.74
CA GLY A 23 -19.39 3.40 -1.48
C GLY A 23 -18.59 4.63 -1.91
N GLY A 24 -17.44 4.45 -2.57
CA GLY A 24 -16.58 5.54 -3.04
C GLY A 24 -15.42 5.86 -2.09
N ASP A 25 -14.62 6.85 -2.48
CA ASP A 25 -13.53 7.35 -1.65
C ASP A 25 -14.13 8.12 -0.44
N PRO A 26 -13.78 7.76 0.81
CA PRO A 26 -14.33 8.42 2.00
C PRO A 26 -13.98 9.91 2.10
N SER A 27 -12.95 10.38 1.39
CA SER A 27 -12.59 11.79 1.30
C SER A 27 -13.44 12.60 0.30
N GLY A 28 -14.30 11.93 -0.48
CA GLY A 28 -15.17 12.55 -1.48
C GLY A 28 -14.52 12.88 -2.81
N TRP A 29 -13.25 12.53 -3.02
CA TRP A 29 -12.55 12.75 -4.29
C TRP A 29 -12.86 11.64 -5.31
N PRO A 30 -12.94 11.97 -6.62
CA PRO A 30 -13.05 10.95 -7.65
C PRO A 30 -11.76 10.14 -7.72
N THR A 31 -11.89 8.80 -7.77
CA THR A 31 -10.76 7.90 -7.93
C THR A 31 -10.03 8.20 -9.25
N PRO A 32 -8.71 8.51 -9.22
CA PRO A 32 -7.97 8.83 -10.44
C PRO A 32 -7.94 7.65 -11.41
N LYS A 33 -7.94 7.94 -12.71
CA LYS A 33 -7.54 6.95 -13.71
C LYS A 33 -6.03 6.78 -13.64
N TRP A 34 -5.57 5.54 -13.75
CA TRP A 34 -4.15 5.23 -13.72
C TRP A 34 -3.82 4.19 -14.78
N SER A 35 -2.64 4.33 -15.39
CA SER A 35 -2.03 3.28 -16.20
C SER A 35 -0.52 3.32 -16.06
N LEU A 36 0.14 2.17 -16.25
CA LEU A 36 1.60 2.08 -16.26
C LEU A 36 2.23 3.00 -17.33
N GLN A 37 1.54 3.18 -18.46
CA GLN A 37 1.97 4.11 -19.50
C GLN A 37 2.00 5.56 -18.96
N SER A 38 0.89 6.03 -18.36
CA SER A 38 0.83 7.38 -17.82
C SER A 38 1.84 7.62 -16.69
N ALA A 39 2.12 6.60 -15.86
CA ALA A 39 3.14 6.67 -14.81
C ALA A 39 4.54 6.87 -15.41
N ASN A 40 4.91 6.07 -16.42
CA ASN A 40 6.19 6.19 -17.11
C ASN A 40 6.34 7.55 -17.84
N GLU A 41 5.28 8.03 -18.49
CA GLU A 41 5.28 9.34 -19.14
C GLU A 41 5.53 10.47 -18.13
N GLN A 42 4.86 10.44 -16.98
CA GLN A 42 5.08 11.42 -15.91
C GLN A 42 6.49 11.33 -15.32
N MET A 43 7.00 10.13 -15.06
CA MET A 43 8.38 9.94 -14.59
C MET A 43 9.39 10.55 -15.57
N SER A 44 9.22 10.28 -16.87
CA SER A 44 10.09 10.84 -17.93
C SER A 44 10.03 12.37 -17.96
N LEU A 45 8.83 12.95 -17.96
CA LEU A 45 8.62 14.40 -17.97
C LEU A 45 9.24 15.10 -16.75
N LEU A 46 9.16 14.46 -15.58
CA LEU A 46 9.69 14.98 -14.33
C LEU A 46 11.16 14.58 -14.09
N GLY A 47 11.78 13.81 -14.98
CA GLY A 47 13.14 13.29 -14.79
C GLY A 47 13.29 12.42 -13.54
N VAL A 48 12.25 11.68 -13.16
CA VAL A 48 12.27 10.67 -12.08
C VAL A 48 12.91 9.39 -12.63
N GLU A 49 13.98 8.94 -11.99
CA GLU A 49 14.72 7.74 -12.37
C GLU A 49 14.10 6.48 -11.77
N ILE A 50 13.71 6.54 -10.49
CA ILE A 50 13.08 5.44 -9.74
C ILE A 50 11.87 5.97 -8.97
N ALA A 51 10.77 5.24 -9.00
CA ALA A 51 9.58 5.49 -8.19
C ALA A 51 9.27 4.29 -7.28
N PHE A 52 9.08 4.55 -5.98
CA PHE A 52 8.53 3.57 -5.05
C PHE A 52 7.01 3.69 -5.03
N VAL A 53 6.35 2.69 -5.59
CA VAL A 53 4.90 2.71 -5.74
C VAL A 53 4.18 2.23 -4.49
N SER A 54 3.02 2.80 -4.21
CA SER A 54 2.13 2.38 -3.14
C SER A 54 0.67 2.55 -3.54
N ILE A 55 -0.24 1.79 -2.92
CA ILE A 55 -1.67 2.00 -3.11
C ILE A 55 -2.10 3.29 -2.41
N THR A 56 -2.90 4.11 -3.07
CA THR A 56 -3.46 5.34 -2.49
C THR A 56 -4.41 5.04 -1.32
N ALA A 57 -4.68 6.05 -0.48
CA ALA A 57 -5.80 6.00 0.46
C ALA A 57 -7.14 5.73 -0.26
N PRO A 58 -8.11 5.08 0.40
CA PRO A 58 -8.06 4.47 1.74
C PRO A 58 -7.40 3.07 1.78
N GLY A 59 -6.88 2.57 0.64
CA GLY A 59 -6.20 1.28 0.56
C GLY A 59 -7.05 0.10 1.00
N THR A 60 -6.53 -0.74 1.88
CA THR A 60 -7.23 -1.93 2.41
C THR A 60 -8.34 -1.58 3.39
N LYS A 61 -8.42 -0.33 3.89
CA LYS A 61 -9.48 0.11 4.81
C LYS A 61 -10.88 0.08 4.20
N ILE A 62 -11.01 -0.05 2.87
CA ILE A 62 -12.32 -0.27 2.22
C ILE A 62 -13.03 -1.54 2.72
N TYR A 63 -12.29 -2.47 3.32
CA TYR A 63 -12.81 -3.70 3.92
C TYR A 63 -12.58 -3.75 5.43
N GLU A 64 -12.49 -2.59 6.10
CA GLU A 64 -12.48 -2.53 7.57
C GLU A 64 -13.69 -3.31 8.13
N GLY A 65 -13.48 -4.12 9.15
CA GLY A 65 -14.49 -5.02 9.71
C GLY A 65 -14.75 -6.31 8.93
N ASN A 66 -14.12 -6.52 7.75
CA ASN A 66 -14.15 -7.79 7.03
C ASN A 66 -12.73 -8.34 6.84
N THR A 67 -12.26 -9.06 7.87
CA THR A 67 -10.90 -9.60 7.96
C THR A 67 -10.47 -10.40 6.74
N GLU A 68 -11.31 -11.34 6.28
CA GLU A 68 -10.97 -12.21 5.14
C GLU A 68 -10.82 -11.41 3.85
N LYS A 69 -11.76 -10.49 3.56
CA LYS A 69 -11.65 -9.62 2.38
C LYS A 69 -10.45 -8.70 2.48
N GLY A 70 -10.17 -8.13 3.65
CA GLY A 70 -9.00 -7.29 3.89
C GLY A 70 -7.68 -8.01 3.59
N ARG A 71 -7.50 -9.23 4.12
CA ARG A 71 -6.32 -10.08 3.85
C ARG A 71 -6.16 -10.40 2.37
N ASN A 72 -7.21 -10.92 1.74
CA ASN A 72 -7.19 -11.30 0.31
C ASN A 72 -6.92 -10.09 -0.59
N PHE A 73 -7.47 -8.93 -0.23
CA PHE A 73 -7.27 -7.71 -1.00
C PHE A 73 -5.84 -7.15 -0.84
N ALA A 74 -5.30 -7.12 0.38
CA ALA A 74 -3.90 -6.75 0.62
C ALA A 74 -2.94 -7.60 -0.23
N ARG A 75 -3.12 -8.93 -0.20
CA ARG A 75 -2.35 -9.87 -1.03
C ARG A 75 -2.39 -9.52 -2.50
N LYS A 76 -3.60 -9.30 -3.04
CA LYS A 76 -3.82 -8.99 -4.45
C LYS A 76 -3.16 -7.67 -4.86
N LEU A 77 -3.22 -6.65 -4.00
CA LEU A 77 -2.54 -5.35 -4.23
C LEU A 77 -1.02 -5.53 -4.27
N ASN A 78 -0.48 -6.34 -3.36
CA ASN A 78 0.96 -6.59 -3.25
C ASN A 78 1.48 -7.42 -4.43
N GLU A 79 0.77 -8.48 -4.82
CA GLU A 79 1.11 -9.28 -6.01
C GLU A 79 1.09 -8.43 -7.29
N PHE A 80 0.10 -7.54 -7.43
CA PHE A 80 0.07 -6.59 -8.54
C PHE A 80 1.28 -5.65 -8.55
N SER A 81 1.61 -5.07 -7.39
CA SER A 81 2.74 -4.14 -7.24
C SER A 81 4.09 -4.82 -7.51
N SER A 82 4.27 -6.03 -6.98
CA SER A 82 5.43 -6.88 -7.26
C SER A 82 5.55 -7.20 -8.75
N ASN A 83 4.46 -7.58 -9.41
CA ASN A 83 4.47 -7.86 -10.85
C ASN A 83 4.80 -6.62 -11.70
N LEU A 84 4.40 -5.43 -11.24
CA LEU A 84 4.79 -4.16 -11.88
C LEU A 84 6.30 -3.93 -11.74
N VAL A 85 6.84 -4.12 -10.54
CA VAL A 85 8.27 -3.98 -10.27
C VAL A 85 9.10 -4.98 -11.08
N GLN A 86 8.65 -6.22 -11.20
CA GLN A 86 9.35 -7.24 -12.00
C GLN A 86 9.43 -6.90 -13.50
N GLN A 87 8.50 -6.09 -14.03
CA GLN A 87 8.54 -5.67 -15.44
C GLN A 87 9.65 -4.66 -15.72
N ASP A 88 10.00 -3.80 -14.74
CA ASP A 88 11.08 -2.82 -14.88
C ASP A 88 11.68 -2.48 -13.48
N PRO A 89 12.50 -3.39 -12.91
CA PRO A 89 13.05 -3.21 -11.55
C PRO A 89 14.09 -2.09 -11.48
N ALA A 90 14.53 -1.56 -12.62
CA ALA A 90 15.39 -0.39 -12.68
C ALA A 90 14.63 0.93 -12.48
N LYS A 91 13.29 0.91 -12.62
CA LYS A 91 12.43 2.09 -12.47
C LYS A 91 11.48 2.04 -11.28
N PHE A 92 11.15 0.85 -10.79
CA PHE A 92 10.14 0.70 -9.76
C PHE A 92 10.65 -0.09 -8.55
N GLY A 93 10.32 0.41 -7.36
CA GLY A 93 10.23 -0.35 -6.12
C GLY A 93 8.80 -0.26 -5.58
N PHE A 94 8.47 -0.92 -4.47
CA PHE A 94 7.13 -0.80 -3.89
C PHE A 94 7.06 -0.92 -2.37
N PHE A 95 6.09 -0.19 -1.80
CA PHE A 95 5.67 -0.34 -0.41
C PHE A 95 4.41 -1.22 -0.36
N ALA A 96 4.52 -2.37 0.30
CA ALA A 96 3.44 -3.33 0.43
C ALA A 96 2.31 -2.81 1.33
N SER A 97 1.07 -3.04 0.92
CA SER A 97 -0.13 -2.80 1.72
C SER A 97 -0.32 -3.90 2.75
N LEU A 98 -0.79 -3.55 3.95
CA LEU A 98 -1.22 -4.53 4.96
C LEU A 98 -2.74 -4.56 5.09
N PRO A 99 -3.35 -5.68 5.52
CA PRO A 99 -4.71 -5.67 6.03
C PRO A 99 -4.81 -4.77 7.29
N SER A 100 -6.03 -4.58 7.83
CA SER A 100 -6.21 -3.79 9.06
C SER A 100 -5.28 -4.28 10.17
N LEU A 101 -4.60 -3.35 10.85
CA LEU A 101 -3.64 -3.71 11.91
C LEU A 101 -4.30 -4.26 13.18
N ILE A 102 -5.63 -4.20 13.28
CA ILE A 102 -6.37 -4.90 14.34
C ILE A 102 -6.29 -6.42 14.13
N ASP A 103 -6.22 -6.84 12.87
CA ASP A 103 -5.97 -8.21 12.49
C ASP A 103 -4.47 -8.51 12.55
N ILE A 104 -3.96 -8.66 13.77
CA ILE A 104 -2.54 -8.85 14.05
C ILE A 104 -1.97 -10.05 13.30
N GLU A 105 -2.68 -11.18 13.30
CA GLU A 105 -2.24 -12.39 12.62
C GLU A 105 -2.18 -12.20 11.10
N GLY A 106 -3.20 -11.57 10.51
CA GLY A 106 -3.21 -11.29 9.08
C GLY A 106 -2.15 -10.29 8.65
N ALA A 107 -1.92 -9.24 9.47
CA ALA A 107 -0.87 -8.26 9.22
C ALA A 107 0.52 -8.91 9.27
N ILE A 108 0.82 -9.71 10.30
CA ILE A 108 2.12 -10.41 10.41
C ILE A 108 2.32 -11.40 9.26
N ALA A 109 1.29 -12.19 8.92
CA ALA A 109 1.37 -13.14 7.81
C ALA A 109 1.62 -12.43 6.47
N GLU A 110 1.00 -11.26 6.25
CA GLU A 110 1.23 -10.48 5.03
C GLU A 110 2.59 -9.80 5.03
N ILE A 111 3.10 -9.34 6.18
CA ILE A 111 4.49 -8.85 6.30
C ILE A 111 5.47 -9.94 5.88
N ASP A 112 5.31 -11.16 6.41
CA ASP A 112 6.17 -12.29 6.07
C ASP A 112 6.15 -12.62 4.58
N TYR A 113 4.95 -12.66 3.99
CA TYR A 113 4.79 -12.93 2.57
C TYR A 113 5.39 -11.82 1.70
N ALA A 114 5.02 -10.57 1.94
CA ALA A 114 5.47 -9.44 1.13
C ALA A 114 6.99 -9.25 1.23
N HIS A 115 7.58 -9.39 2.42
CA HIS A 115 9.02 -9.27 2.61
C HIS A 115 9.78 -10.48 2.01
N SER A 116 9.39 -11.69 2.38
CA SER A 116 10.19 -12.89 2.07
C SER A 116 9.99 -13.38 0.64
N ILE A 117 8.75 -13.29 0.13
CA ILE A 117 8.36 -13.83 -1.18
C ILE A 117 8.37 -12.73 -2.23
N LEU A 118 7.65 -11.62 -2.00
CA LEU A 118 7.51 -10.56 -3.00
C LEU A 118 8.68 -9.57 -3.01
N LYS A 119 9.58 -9.63 -2.01
CA LYS A 119 10.74 -8.74 -1.87
C LYS A 119 10.34 -7.26 -1.81
N ALA A 120 9.27 -6.94 -1.09
CA ALA A 120 8.84 -5.56 -0.87
C ALA A 120 9.95 -4.70 -0.23
N ASP A 121 10.07 -3.45 -0.71
CA ASP A 121 11.07 -2.48 -0.24
C ASP A 121 10.69 -1.82 1.10
N GLY A 122 9.43 -1.96 1.50
CA GLY A 122 8.88 -1.47 2.75
C GLY A 122 7.37 -1.66 2.79
N PHE A 123 6.69 -0.96 3.70
CA PHE A 123 5.24 -1.07 3.88
C PHE A 123 4.57 0.29 3.95
N ILE A 124 3.38 0.40 3.37
CA ILE A 124 2.50 1.55 3.55
C ILE A 124 1.52 1.28 4.69
N LEU A 125 1.46 2.20 5.66
CA LEU A 125 0.48 2.19 6.76
C LEU A 125 -0.37 3.45 6.72
N PHE A 126 -1.62 3.33 7.14
CA PHE A 126 -2.50 4.48 7.31
C PHE A 126 -2.43 5.01 8.74
N THR A 127 -2.77 6.28 8.92
CA THR A 127 -2.66 6.98 10.20
C THR A 127 -3.53 6.39 11.32
N SER A 128 -4.64 5.73 10.95
CA SER A 128 -5.57 5.09 11.89
C SER A 128 -6.27 3.86 11.30
N TYR A 129 -6.67 2.96 12.19
CA TYR A 129 -7.47 1.77 11.94
C TYR A 129 -8.61 1.72 12.96
N ASP A 130 -9.67 0.94 12.70
CA ASP A 130 -10.89 0.90 13.54
C ASP A 130 -11.51 2.28 13.83
N TYR A 131 -11.36 3.24 12.91
CA TYR A 131 -11.73 4.65 13.05
C TYR A 131 -10.90 5.45 14.09
N ASP A 132 -10.58 4.88 15.27
CA ASP A 132 -10.01 5.63 16.40
C ASP A 132 -8.63 5.15 16.87
N LYS A 133 -8.11 4.03 16.37
CA LYS A 133 -6.82 3.48 16.79
C LYS A 133 -5.71 4.00 15.91
N TYR A 134 -5.01 5.01 16.42
CA TYR A 134 -3.80 5.54 15.80
C TYR A 134 -2.62 4.61 15.97
N LEU A 135 -1.59 4.78 15.14
CA LEU A 135 -0.42 3.90 15.07
C LEU A 135 0.34 3.68 16.39
N GLY A 136 0.21 4.58 17.37
CA GLY A 136 0.77 4.43 18.72
C GLY A 136 -0.06 3.55 19.67
N HIS A 137 -1.25 3.09 19.26
CA HIS A 137 -2.13 2.29 20.09
C HIS A 137 -1.47 0.94 20.46
N SER A 138 -1.60 0.53 21.73
CA SER A 138 -0.85 -0.61 22.27
C SER A 138 -1.18 -1.94 21.61
N SER A 139 -2.36 -2.08 20.99
CA SER A 139 -2.74 -3.27 20.23
C SER A 139 -1.82 -3.54 19.04
N PHE A 140 -1.19 -2.50 18.45
CA PHE A 140 -0.34 -2.65 17.27
C PHE A 140 1.10 -3.00 17.59
N ARG A 141 1.49 -3.10 18.87
CA ARG A 141 2.85 -3.47 19.29
C ARG A 141 3.38 -4.74 18.60
N PRO A 142 2.61 -5.84 18.46
CA PRO A 142 3.13 -7.03 17.79
C PRO A 142 3.49 -6.81 16.32
N VAL A 143 2.68 -6.00 15.61
CA VAL A 143 2.97 -5.62 14.21
C VAL A 143 4.24 -4.77 14.15
N TRP A 144 4.38 -3.79 15.04
CA TRP A 144 5.59 -2.98 15.14
C TRP A 144 6.84 -3.79 15.45
N THR A 145 6.77 -4.74 16.40
CA THR A 145 7.86 -5.67 16.68
C THR A 145 8.25 -6.42 15.41
N LYS A 146 7.27 -6.98 14.69
CA LYS A 146 7.53 -7.72 13.45
C LYS A 146 8.21 -6.87 12.38
N LEU A 147 7.73 -5.65 12.14
CA LEU A 147 8.31 -4.71 11.18
C LEU A 147 9.73 -4.28 11.57
N ASN A 148 9.98 -4.10 12.88
CA ASN A 148 11.30 -3.79 13.43
C ASN A 148 12.28 -4.95 13.27
N ASP A 149 11.85 -6.19 13.50
CA ASP A 149 12.71 -7.39 13.39
C ASP A 149 13.30 -7.56 11.98
N ILE A 150 12.59 -7.08 10.96
CA ILE A 150 13.06 -7.08 9.56
C ILE A 150 13.66 -5.73 9.12
N ASN A 151 13.86 -4.78 10.05
CA ASN A 151 14.37 -3.42 9.80
C ASN A 151 13.64 -2.69 8.67
N SER A 152 12.31 -2.79 8.62
CA SER A 152 11.53 -2.30 7.47
C SER A 152 11.41 -0.78 7.42
N VAL A 153 11.36 -0.23 6.19
CA VAL A 153 10.93 1.14 5.93
C VAL A 153 9.42 1.22 5.96
N ILE A 154 8.88 2.18 6.72
CA ILE A 154 7.44 2.39 6.87
C ILE A 154 7.05 3.74 6.29
N PHE A 155 6.25 3.72 5.23
CA PHE A 155 5.64 4.89 4.63
C PHE A 155 4.27 5.14 5.26
N ILE A 156 4.16 6.17 6.11
CA ILE A 156 2.89 6.53 6.76
C ILE A 156 2.13 7.50 5.85
N HIS A 157 0.92 7.11 5.45
CA HIS A 157 0.06 7.89 4.57
C HIS A 157 -1.24 8.30 5.28
N PRO A 158 -1.74 9.55 5.12
CA PRO A 158 -3.05 9.94 5.63
C PRO A 158 -4.16 9.16 4.92
N SER A 159 -5.28 8.87 5.58
CA SER A 159 -6.37 8.10 4.96
C SER A 159 -7.62 8.94 4.71
N GLU A 160 -8.21 9.51 5.76
CA GLU A 160 -9.36 10.40 5.72
C GLU A 160 -9.18 11.45 6.83
N ALA A 161 -9.83 12.60 6.69
CA ALA A 161 -9.86 13.64 7.72
C ALA A 161 -10.89 13.33 8.82
#